data_AF-A0A524CHX0-F1
#
_entry.id   AF-A0A524CHX0-F1
#
_cell.length_a   1.000
_cell.length_b   1.000
_cell.length_c   1.000
_cell.angle_alpha   90.00
_cell.angle_beta   90.00
_cell.angle_gamma   90.00
#
_symmetry.space_group_name_H-M   'P 1'
#
loop_
_entity.id
_entity.type
_entity.pdbx_description
1 polymer ?
#
loop_
_entity_poly.entity_id
_entity_poly.type
_entity_poly.pdbx_seq_one_letter_code
_entity_poly.pdbx_strand_id
1 'polypeptide(L)'
;MIQTNSGSKLETQAEKNFKNIQKSIKGLYEILEINLSDKDFYLEAGEENLTGLYKNLLELLLNEYGLRKLVKKIKDSKQVIDINLEKLAIENDL
;
A
#
# COMPACT_ATOMS: atom_id res chain seq x y z
N MET A 1 2.03 33.84 -21.70
CA MET A 1 2.53 32.57 -21.11
C MET A 1 1.52 32.13 -20.06
N ILE A 2 0.79 31.04 -20.30
CA ILE A 2 -0.14 30.48 -19.31
C ILE A 2 0.67 29.47 -18.50
N GLN A 3 1.07 29.84 -17.29
CA GLN A 3 1.69 28.90 -16.35
C GLN A 3 0.61 27.88 -15.92
N THR A 4 0.83 26.63 -16.29
CA THR A 4 -0.10 25.52 -16.09
C THR A 4 -0.16 25.13 -14.61
N ASN A 5 -1.21 25.57 -13.92
CA ASN A 5 -1.55 25.26 -12.53
C ASN A 5 -1.89 23.76 -12.25
N SER A 6 -1.58 22.84 -13.18
CA SER A 6 -1.92 21.42 -13.10
C SER A 6 -0.81 20.55 -12.50
N GLY A 7 0.47 20.93 -12.66
CA GLY A 7 1.61 20.18 -12.12
C GLY A 7 1.59 20.14 -10.59
N SER A 8 1.39 21.29 -9.95
CA SER A 8 1.37 21.41 -8.48
C SER A 8 0.24 20.62 -7.82
N LYS A 9 -0.91 20.48 -8.49
CA LYS A 9 -2.05 19.69 -7.98
C LYS A 9 -1.75 18.19 -7.98
N LEU A 10 -1.09 17.69 -9.03
CA LEU A 10 -0.71 16.29 -9.12
C LEU A 10 0.38 15.94 -8.10
N GLU A 11 1.35 16.83 -7.91
CA GLU A 11 2.38 16.71 -6.87
C GLU A 11 1.75 16.66 -5.47
N THR A 12 0.86 17.62 -5.16
CA THR A 12 0.13 17.66 -3.88
C THR A 12 -0.67 16.39 -3.64
N GLN A 13 -1.34 15.86 -4.68
CA GLN A 13 -2.10 14.63 -4.58
C GLN A 13 -1.20 13.41 -4.37
N ALA A 14 -0.03 13.36 -5.02
CA ALA A 14 0.96 12.29 -4.83
C ALA A 14 1.49 12.28 -3.38
N GLU A 15 1.84 13.44 -2.82
CA GLU A 15 2.24 13.57 -1.42
C GLU A 15 1.14 13.14 -0.44
N LYS A 16 -0.10 13.53 -0.71
CA LYS A 16 -1.25 13.11 0.11
C LYS A 16 -1.45 11.59 0.05
N ASN A 17 -1.34 11.00 -1.15
CA ASN A 17 -1.45 9.55 -1.31
C ASN A 17 -0.33 8.81 -0.59
N PHE A 18 0.90 9.32 -0.65
CA PHE A 18 2.02 8.75 0.10
C PHE A 18 1.77 8.77 1.61
N LYS A 19 1.31 9.90 2.17
CA LYS A 19 0.92 10.00 3.58
C LYS A 19 -0.21 9.04 3.95
N ASN A 20 -1.18 8.86 3.06
CA ASN A 20 -2.28 7.92 3.27
C ASN A 20 -1.77 6.47 3.31
N ILE A 21 -0.87 6.07 2.40
CA ILE A 21 -0.24 4.75 2.41
C ILE A 21 0.49 4.50 3.73
N GLN A 22 1.29 5.48 4.19
CA GLN A 22 1.99 5.38 5.49
C GLN A 22 1.01 5.17 6.65
N LYS A 23 -0.08 5.95 6.69
CA LYS A 23 -1.13 5.81 7.72
C LYS A 23 -1.84 4.46 7.65
N SER A 24 -2.15 3.97 6.44
CA SER A 24 -2.79 2.66 6.26
C SER A 24 -1.90 1.52 6.74
N ILE A 25 -0.61 1.53 6.38
CA ILE A 25 0.34 0.52 6.86
C ILE A 25 0.44 0.56 8.38
N LYS A 26 0.58 1.75 8.98
CA LYS A 26 0.60 1.89 10.44
C LYS A 26 -0.67 1.35 11.10
N GLY A 27 -1.85 1.68 10.56
CA GLY A 27 -3.11 1.16 11.07
C GLY A 27 -3.20 -0.37 11.00
N LEU A 28 -2.62 -0.99 9.98
CA LEU A 28 -2.55 -2.46 9.90
C LEU A 28 -1.63 -3.05 10.96
N TYR A 29 -0.49 -2.42 11.26
CA TYR A 29 0.36 -2.81 12.40
C TYR A 29 -0.41 -2.75 13.72
N GLU A 30 -1.07 -1.61 13.98
CA GLU A 30 -1.83 -1.41 15.22
C GLU A 30 -2.95 -2.45 15.36
N ILE A 31 -3.62 -2.83 14.26
CA ILE A 31 -4.63 -3.89 14.27
C ILE A 31 -4.02 -5.25 14.60
N LEU A 32 -2.85 -5.58 14.05
CA LEU A 32 -2.17 -6.84 14.37
C LEU A 32 -1.78 -6.90 15.85
N GLU A 33 -1.18 -5.82 16.37
CA GLU A 33 -0.75 -5.71 17.78
C GLU A 33 -1.92 -5.80 18.78
N ILE A 34 -3.11 -5.31 18.41
CA ILE A 34 -4.30 -5.39 19.29
C ILE A 34 -4.82 -6.83 19.39
N ASN A 35 -4.77 -7.58 18.29
CA ASN A 35 -5.46 -8.87 18.19
C ASN A 35 -4.55 -10.08 18.48
N LEU A 36 -3.24 -9.90 18.44
CA LEU A 36 -2.27 -10.99 18.54
C LEU A 36 -1.26 -10.71 19.66
N SER A 37 -0.82 -11.76 20.34
CA SER A 37 0.20 -11.63 21.38
C SER A 37 1.60 -11.44 20.79
N ASP A 38 2.51 -10.81 21.54
CA ASP A 38 3.92 -10.60 21.14
C ASP A 38 4.72 -11.88 20.78
N LYS A 39 4.19 -13.07 21.07
CA LYS A 39 4.79 -14.38 20.74
C LYS A 39 4.04 -15.11 19.63
N ASP A 40 3.05 -14.46 19.04
CA ASP A 40 2.24 -15.03 17.99
C ASP A 40 2.99 -14.97 16.65
N PHE A 41 3.16 -16.13 16.02
CA PHE A 41 3.81 -16.23 14.72
C PHE A 41 3.10 -15.38 13.64
N TYR A 42 1.77 -15.23 13.71
CA TYR A 42 1.02 -14.42 12.76
C TYR A 42 1.27 -12.93 12.94
N LEU A 43 1.62 -12.48 14.17
CA LEU A 43 2.03 -11.11 14.42
C LEU A 43 3.37 -10.86 13.72
N GLU A 44 4.39 -11.68 14.03
CA GLU A 44 5.72 -11.59 13.42
C GLU A 44 5.65 -11.63 11.88
N ALA A 45 4.94 -12.62 11.31
CA ALA A 45 4.77 -12.74 9.87
C ALA A 45 4.00 -11.56 9.27
N GLY A 46 3.01 -11.01 9.99
CA GLY A 46 2.25 -9.83 9.58
C GLY A 46 3.14 -8.59 9.53
N GLU A 47 3.94 -8.35 10.56
CA GLU A 47 4.89 -7.26 10.65
C GLU A 47 5.96 -7.34 9.54
N GLU A 48 6.54 -8.51 9.32
CA GLU A 48 7.52 -8.71 8.25
C GLU A 48 6.93 -8.39 6.87
N ASN A 49 5.71 -8.86 6.59
CA ASN A 49 5.03 -8.60 5.32
C ASN A 49 4.69 -7.12 5.13
N LEU A 50 4.22 -6.43 6.17
CA LEU A 50 3.92 -5.00 6.11
C LEU A 50 5.21 -4.17 5.95
N THR A 51 6.30 -4.56 6.62
CA THR A 51 7.63 -3.96 6.42
C THR A 51 8.10 -4.16 4.98
N GLY A 52 7.99 -5.38 4.46
CA GLY A 52 8.37 -5.73 3.09
C GLY A 52 7.57 -4.92 2.07
N LEU A 53 6.25 -4.81 2.26
CA LEU A 53 5.37 -4.01 1.41
C LEU A 53 5.79 -2.53 1.40
N TYR A 54 6.04 -1.94 2.57
CA TYR A 54 6.47 -0.55 2.65
C TYR A 54 7.81 -0.30 1.93
N LYS A 55 8.80 -1.18 2.14
CA LYS A 55 10.11 -1.10 1.46
C LYS A 55 9.96 -1.22 -0.05
N ASN A 56 9.21 -2.21 -0.53
CA ASN A 56 8.97 -2.41 -1.96
C ASN A 56 8.27 -1.22 -2.61
N LEU A 57 7.32 -0.59 -1.90
CA LEU A 57 6.68 0.65 -2.36
C LEU A 57 7.67 1.80 -2.47
N LEU A 58 8.54 2.00 -1.47
CA LEU A 58 9.57 3.03 -1.52
C LEU A 58 10.56 2.80 -2.67
N GLU A 59 11.06 1.59 -2.84
CA GLU A 59 11.98 1.24 -3.92
C GLU A 59 11.34 1.47 -5.30
N LEU A 60 10.07 1.09 -5.46
CA LEU A 60 9.32 1.34 -6.68
C LEU A 60 9.17 2.83 -6.96
N LEU A 61 8.86 3.64 -5.95
CA LEU A 61 8.68 5.10 -6.08
C LEU A 61 10.00 5.82 -6.40
N LEU A 62 11.12 5.35 -5.84
CA LEU A 62 12.46 5.92 -6.10
C LEU A 62 13.05 5.46 -7.44
N ASN A 63 12.55 4.37 -8.03
CA ASN A 63 12.94 3.90 -9.36
C ASN A 63 12.06 4.52 -10.47
N GLU A 64 12.35 5.76 -10.87
CA GLU A 64 11.52 6.47 -11.85
C GLU A 64 11.34 5.74 -13.19
N TYR A 65 12.37 5.03 -13.67
CA TYR A 65 12.31 4.30 -14.94
C TYR A 65 11.41 3.06 -14.83
N GLY A 66 11.61 2.27 -13.78
CA GLY A 66 10.77 1.11 -13.47
C GLY A 66 9.32 1.51 -13.24
N LEU A 67 9.10 2.57 -12.45
CA LEU A 67 7.76 3.12 -12.17
C LEU A 67 7.03 3.52 -13.45
N ARG A 68 7.68 4.25 -14.37
CA ARG A 68 7.07 4.64 -15.65
C ARG A 68 6.65 3.43 -16.49
N LYS A 69 7.49 2.39 -16.57
CA LYS A 69 7.15 1.14 -17.26
C LYS A 69 5.98 0.41 -16.60
N LEU A 70 5.97 0.35 -15.27
CA LEU A 70 4.92 -0.30 -14.51
C LEU A 70 3.58 0.43 -14.66
N VAL A 71 3.56 1.76 -14.53
CA VAL A 71 2.35 2.58 -14.72
C VAL A 71 1.76 2.39 -16.10
N LYS A 72 2.61 2.30 -17.14
CA LYS A 72 2.14 1.97 -18.49
C LYS A 72 1.49 0.58 -18.52
N LYS A 73 2.14 -0.44 -17.97
CA LYS A 73 1.60 -1.80 -17.88
C LYS A 73 0.27 -1.84 -17.12
N ILE A 74 0.14 -1.11 -16.01
CA ILE A 74 -1.09 -1.03 -15.20
C ILE A 74 -2.21 -0.36 -16.01
N LYS A 75 -1.94 0.75 -16.70
CA LYS A 75 -2.94 1.41 -17.55
C LYS A 75 -3.41 0.52 -18.70
N ASP A 76 -2.49 -0.27 -19.25
CA ASP A 76 -2.76 -1.19 -20.34
C ASP A 76 -3.44 -2.48 -19.85
N SER A 77 -3.30 -2.84 -18.58
CA SER A 77 -3.93 -3.99 -17.96
C SER A 77 -5.24 -3.59 -17.24
N LYS A 78 -6.38 -4.17 -17.61
CA LYS A 78 -7.61 -4.11 -16.79
C LYS A 78 -7.48 -5.00 -15.54
N GLN A 79 -6.40 -4.87 -14.77
CA GLN A 79 -6.21 -5.73 -13.60
C GLN A 79 -7.16 -5.30 -12.48
N VAL A 80 -8.18 -6.13 -12.28
CA VAL A 80 -8.90 -6.26 -11.00
C VAL A 80 -7.92 -6.91 -10.05
N ILE A 81 -7.58 -6.21 -8.98
CA ILE A 81 -6.96 -6.87 -7.83
C ILE A 81 -8.04 -7.79 -7.27
N ASP A 82 -7.91 -9.09 -7.52
CA ASP A 82 -8.81 -10.13 -7.01
C ASP A 82 -8.44 -10.44 -5.55
N ILE A 83 -8.58 -9.43 -4.67
CA ILE A 83 -8.56 -9.68 -3.23
C ILE A 83 -9.96 -10.17 -2.89
N ASN A 84 -10.08 -11.47 -2.64
CA ASN A 84 -11.31 -12.04 -2.12
C ASN A 84 -11.50 -11.60 -0.65
N LEU A 85 -12.12 -10.42 -0.46
CA LEU A 85 -12.43 -9.85 0.85
C LEU A 85 -13.40 -10.72 1.66
N GLU A 86 -14.18 -11.60 1.01
CA GLU A 86 -15.11 -12.52 1.70
C GLU A 86 -14.36 -13.59 2.50
N LYS A 87 -13.13 -13.96 2.13
CA LYS A 87 -12.31 -14.93 2.88
C LYS A 87 -11.73 -14.37 4.20
N LEU A 88 -11.72 -13.06 4.40
CA LEU A 88 -11.22 -12.44 5.65
C LEU A 88 -12.30 -12.28 6.72
N ALA A 89 -13.56 -12.56 6.40
CA ALA A 89 -14.69 -12.42 7.32
C ALA A 89 -15.12 -13.75 7.98
N ILE A 90 -14.47 -14.88 7.64
CA ILE A 90 -14.88 -16.23 8.07
C ILE A 90 -13.84 -16.82 9.05
N GLU A 91 -13.56 -16.12 10.15
CA GLU A 91 -12.99 -16.73 11.37
C GLU A 91 -13.55 -16.03 12.62
N ASN A 92 -14.86 -15.75 12.66
CA ASN A 92 -15.56 -15.29 13.87
C ASN A 92 -16.82 -16.09 14.22
N ASP A 93 -16.98 -17.29 13.66
CA ASP A 93 -18.01 -18.25 14.09
C ASP A 93 -17.38 -19.63 14.37
N LEU A 94 -16.57 -19.73 15.44
CA LEU A 94 -16.31 -20.97 16.19
C LEU A 94 -16.06 -20.65 17.67
#